data_AF-F7QUP7-F1
#
_entry.id   AF-F7QUP7-F1
#
_cell.length_a   1.000
_cell.length_b   1.000
_cell.length_c   1.000
_cell.angle_alpha   90.00
_cell.angle_beta   90.00
_cell.angle_gamma   90.00
#
_symmetry.space_group_name_H-M   'P 1'
#
loop_
_entity.id
_entity.type
_entity.pdbx_description
1 polymer ?
#
loop_
_entity_poly.entity_id
_entity_poly.type
_entity_poly.pdbx_seq_one_letter_code
_entity_poly.pdbx_strand_id
1 'polypeptide(L)'
;MNPNWHNKFEFTFQLAHEMAHILRGDETDVCFYDTSFKNKSGIEYQTNLMAVKLLTSFYCGETEKEDVNIYNFMDSYCIPKYLDGAIKEEFIGYYTG
;
A
#
# COMPACT_ATOMS: atom_id res chain seq x y z
N MET A 1 -0.01 -12.46 -5.64
CA MET A 1 -1.25 -12.79 -4.86
C MET A 1 -1.58 -14.30 -4.81
N ASN A 2 -2.07 -14.82 -3.68
CA ASN A 2 -2.49 -16.23 -3.50
C ASN A 2 -4.00 -16.33 -3.12
N PRO A 3 -4.87 -16.96 -3.93
CA PRO A 3 -6.30 -17.10 -3.63
C PRO A 3 -6.62 -17.94 -2.37
N ASN A 4 -5.69 -18.82 -1.97
CA ASN A 4 -5.80 -19.66 -0.78
C ASN A 4 -5.14 -19.02 0.46
N TRP A 5 -4.88 -17.71 0.43
CA TRP A 5 -4.28 -17.02 1.55
C TRP A 5 -5.17 -17.08 2.78
N HIS A 6 -4.57 -17.46 3.92
CA HIS A 6 -5.29 -17.71 5.17
C HIS A 6 -6.04 -16.48 5.70
N ASN A 7 -5.48 -15.27 5.54
CA ASN A 7 -6.11 -14.02 5.97
C ASN A 7 -6.64 -13.23 4.78
N LYS A 8 -7.92 -13.41 4.44
CA LYS A 8 -8.55 -12.72 3.30
C LYS A 8 -8.59 -11.20 3.44
N PHE A 9 -8.46 -10.66 4.66
CA PHE A 9 -8.45 -9.20 4.89
C PHE A 9 -7.15 -8.54 4.41
N GLU A 10 -6.04 -9.28 4.34
CA GLU A 10 -4.78 -8.80 3.76
C GLU A 10 -4.83 -8.70 2.23
N PHE A 11 -5.85 -9.29 1.60
CA PHE A 11 -5.95 -9.33 0.15
C PHE A 11 -6.09 -7.94 -0.47
N THR A 12 -6.73 -7.00 0.23
CA THR A 12 -6.88 -5.62 -0.24
C THR A 12 -5.54 -4.91 -0.31
N PHE A 13 -4.70 -5.03 0.72
CA PHE A 13 -3.36 -4.45 0.69
C PHE A 13 -2.45 -5.17 -0.31
N GLN A 14 -2.53 -6.50 -0.43
CA GLN A 14 -1.81 -7.24 -1.47
C GLN A 14 -2.21 -6.76 -2.87
N LEU A 15 -3.50 -6.56 -3.14
CA LEU A 15 -3.96 -6.04 -4.43
C LEU A 15 -3.40 -4.64 -4.70
N ALA A 16 -3.48 -3.73 -3.72
CA ALA A 16 -2.94 -2.39 -3.85
C ALA A 16 -1.42 -2.41 -4.11
N HIS A 17 -0.70 -3.34 -3.50
CA HIS A 17 0.73 -3.57 -3.73
C HIS A 17 1.02 -4.04 -5.16
N GLU A 18 0.31 -5.04 -5.68
CA GLU A 18 0.49 -5.47 -7.08
C GLU A 18 0.10 -4.37 -8.08
N MET A 19 -0.94 -3.59 -7.79
CA MET A 19 -1.32 -2.42 -8.60
C MET A 19 -0.22 -1.35 -8.58
N ALA A 20 0.42 -1.14 -7.43
CA ALA A 20 1.53 -0.21 -7.30
C ALA A 20 2.73 -0.64 -8.17
N HIS A 21 3.06 -1.93 -8.28
CA HIS A 21 4.07 -2.39 -9.24
C HIS A 21 3.73 -1.99 -10.69
N ILE A 22 2.47 -2.19 -11.10
CA ILE A 22 2.00 -1.82 -12.45
C ILE A 22 2.10 -0.31 -12.66
N LEU A 23 1.64 0.49 -11.71
CA LEU A 23 1.60 1.95 -11.83
C LEU A 23 3.00 2.59 -11.80
N ARG A 24 3.96 1.97 -11.10
CA ARG A 24 5.35 2.44 -11.10
C ARG A 24 6.04 2.18 -12.44
N GLY A 25 5.62 1.15 -13.16
CA GLY A 25 6.11 0.85 -14.50
C GLY A 25 7.62 0.64 -14.57
N ASP A 26 8.26 0.24 -13.47
CA ASP A 26 9.69 -0.04 -13.45
C ASP A 26 9.93 -1.30 -14.30
N GLU A 27 10.70 -1.19 -15.38
CA GLU A 27 10.99 -2.30 -16.29
C GLU A 27 11.60 -3.50 -15.55
N THR A 28 12.25 -3.23 -14.41
CA THR A 28 12.81 -4.27 -13.56
C THR A 28 11.72 -4.99 -12.73
N ASP A 29 10.63 -4.32 -12.35
CA ASP A 29 9.50 -4.90 -11.58
C ASP A 29 8.75 -5.98 -12.37
N VAL A 30 8.55 -5.76 -13.68
CA VAL A 30 7.84 -6.73 -14.55
C VAL A 30 8.64 -8.03 -14.72
N CYS A 31 9.97 -7.96 -14.62
CA CYS A 31 10.87 -9.10 -14.71
C CYS A 31 11.15 -9.81 -13.37
N PHE A 32 10.76 -9.23 -12.22
CA PHE A 32 11.13 -9.76 -10.89
C PHE A 32 10.17 -10.79 -10.29
N TYR A 33 9.30 -11.37 -11.11
CA TYR A 33 8.64 -12.63 -10.76
C TYR A 33 9.65 -13.72 -10.34
N ASP A 34 10.97 -13.60 -10.65
CA ASP A 34 11.94 -14.67 -10.30
C ASP A 34 13.41 -14.33 -9.89
N THR A 35 13.89 -13.09 -9.69
CA THR A 35 15.36 -12.92 -9.37
C THR A 35 15.80 -11.90 -8.31
N SER A 36 16.60 -12.40 -7.34
CA SER A 36 17.62 -11.78 -6.45
C SER A 36 17.25 -10.69 -5.40
N PHE A 37 17.64 -10.98 -4.14
CA PHE A 37 17.18 -10.35 -2.88
C PHE A 37 17.66 -8.92 -2.55
N LYS A 38 18.71 -8.37 -3.19
CA LYS A 38 19.36 -7.13 -2.69
C LYS A 38 18.79 -5.81 -3.22
N ASN A 39 18.28 -5.77 -4.45
CA ASN A 39 17.54 -4.60 -4.98
C ASN A 39 16.03 -4.70 -4.71
N LYS A 40 15.53 -5.91 -4.40
CA LYS A 40 14.13 -6.14 -4.05
C LYS A 40 13.69 -5.32 -2.86
N SER A 41 14.46 -5.26 -1.76
CA SER A 41 13.98 -4.57 -0.53
C SER A 41 13.63 -3.09 -0.74
N GLY A 42 14.41 -2.35 -1.52
CA GLY A 42 14.14 -0.94 -1.83
C GLY A 42 12.95 -0.77 -2.78
N ILE A 43 12.88 -1.57 -3.83
CA ILE A 43 11.77 -1.55 -4.78
C ILE A 43 10.46 -1.93 -4.08
N GLU A 44 10.43 -3.05 -3.36
CA GLU A 44 9.28 -3.51 -2.57
C GLU A 44 8.83 -2.47 -1.55
N TYR A 45 9.77 -1.81 -0.86
CA TYR A 45 9.42 -0.74 0.07
C TYR A 45 8.76 0.45 -0.64
N GLN A 46 9.31 0.92 -1.76
CA GLN A 46 8.70 1.99 -2.55
C GLN A 46 7.34 1.58 -3.13
N THR A 47 7.15 0.30 -3.47
CA THR A 47 5.86 -0.23 -3.91
C THR A 47 4.85 -0.21 -2.77
N ASN A 48 5.26 -0.61 -1.57
CA ASN A 48 4.43 -0.49 -0.37
C ASN A 48 4.00 0.96 -0.08
N LEU A 49 4.90 1.93 -0.26
CA LEU A 49 4.56 3.35 -0.11
C LEU A 49 3.52 3.80 -1.14
N MET A 50 3.68 3.38 -2.40
CA MET A 50 2.69 3.71 -3.43
C MET A 50 1.34 3.01 -3.21
N ALA A 51 1.34 1.79 -2.67
CA ALA A 51 0.13 1.09 -2.27
C ALA A 51 -0.59 1.82 -1.13
N VAL A 52 0.15 2.30 -0.12
CA VAL A 52 -0.39 3.15 0.94
C VAL A 52 -1.02 4.40 0.35
N LYS A 53 -0.33 5.11 -0.55
CA LYS A 53 -0.85 6.30 -1.22
C LYS A 53 -2.14 6.04 -2.01
N LEU A 54 -2.21 4.93 -2.73
CA LEU A 54 -3.41 4.53 -3.49
C LEU A 54 -4.60 4.32 -2.54
N LEU A 55 -4.39 3.55 -1.47
CA LEU A 55 -5.44 3.28 -0.48
C LEU A 55 -5.84 4.53 0.30
N THR A 56 -4.89 5.39 0.69
CA THR A 56 -5.19 6.66 1.37
C THR A 56 -6.08 7.54 0.49
N SER A 57 -5.75 7.66 -0.80
CA SER A 57 -6.54 8.46 -1.74
C SER A 57 -7.96 7.91 -1.89
N PHE A 58 -8.11 6.59 -1.96
CA PHE A 58 -9.43 5.95 -2.04
C PHE A 58 -10.23 6.14 -0.76
N TYR A 59 -9.63 5.86 0.41
CA TYR A 59 -10.31 5.94 1.70
C TYR A 59 -10.72 7.37 2.04
N CYS A 60 -9.81 8.33 1.91
CA CYS A 60 -10.05 9.74 2.20
C CYS A 60 -10.93 10.42 1.14
N GLY A 61 -10.99 9.90 -0.09
CA GLY A 61 -11.90 10.41 -1.13
C GLY A 61 -13.36 10.02 -0.90
N GLU A 62 -13.59 8.87 -0.26
CA GLU A 62 -14.92 8.31 0.01
C GLU A 62 -15.38 8.52 1.47
N THR A 63 -14.57 9.19 2.30
CA THR A 63 -14.87 9.45 3.72
C THR A 63 -14.83 10.96 3.98
N GLU A 64 -15.86 11.48 4.64
CA GLU A 64 -15.85 12.88 5.10
C GLU A 64 -14.68 13.12 6.05
N LYS A 65 -14.07 14.30 5.96
CA LYS A 65 -12.81 14.61 6.66
C LYS A 65 -12.92 14.41 8.17
N GLU A 66 -14.06 14.75 8.76
CA GLU A 66 -14.33 14.64 10.19
C GLU A 66 -14.44 13.18 10.68
N ASP A 67 -14.77 12.26 9.77
CA ASP A 67 -14.97 10.83 10.05
C ASP A 67 -13.73 9.97 9.76
N VAL A 68 -12.68 10.56 9.19
CA VAL A 68 -11.44 9.88 8.84
C VAL A 68 -10.70 9.41 10.08
N ASN A 69 -10.41 8.11 10.13
CA ASN A 69 -9.68 7.49 11.23
C ASN A 69 -8.55 6.59 10.71
N ILE A 70 -7.30 6.98 11.00
CA ILE A 70 -6.09 6.29 10.55
C ILE A 70 -6.02 4.84 11.08
N TYR A 71 -6.47 4.60 12.31
CA TYR A 71 -6.44 3.25 12.90
C TYR A 71 -7.46 2.34 12.22
N ASN A 72 -8.68 2.85 11.96
CA ASN A 72 -9.67 2.11 11.18
C ASN A 72 -9.16 1.79 9.78
N PHE A 73 -8.47 2.74 9.12
CA PHE A 73 -7.83 2.54 7.83
C PHE A 73 -6.80 1.39 7.87
N MET A 74 -5.86 1.44 8.81
CA MET A 74 -4.81 0.42 8.96
C MET A 74 -5.39 -0.97 9.24
N ASP A 75 -6.39 -1.06 10.12
CA ASP A 75 -7.02 -2.32 10.49
C ASP A 75 -7.87 -2.88 9.35
N SER A 76 -8.67 -2.03 8.69
CA SER A 76 -9.59 -2.45 7.61
C SER A 76 -8.85 -2.98 6.38
N TYR A 77 -7.67 -2.43 6.09
CA TYR A 77 -6.83 -2.88 4.99
C TYR A 77 -5.71 -3.84 5.42
N CYS A 78 -5.62 -4.18 6.71
CA CYS A 78 -4.59 -5.05 7.28
C CYS A 78 -3.16 -4.64 6.87
N ILE A 79 -2.87 -3.34 6.95
CA ILE A 79 -1.59 -2.77 6.51
C ILE A 79 -0.48 -3.16 7.50
N PRO A 80 0.70 -3.61 7.03
CA PRO A 80 1.81 -3.96 7.90
C PRO A 80 2.21 -2.83 8.85
N LYS A 81 2.33 -3.13 10.15
CA LYS A 81 2.60 -2.13 11.20
C LYS A 81 3.88 -1.32 11.00
N TYR A 82 4.88 -1.86 10.31
CA TYR A 82 6.13 -1.13 10.06
C TYR A 82 5.94 0.08 9.12
N LEU A 83 4.79 0.17 8.41
CA LEU A 83 4.43 1.29 7.55
C LEU A 83 3.66 2.41 8.28
N ASP A 84 3.39 2.28 9.58
CA ASP A 84 2.61 3.26 10.38
C ASP A 84 3.10 4.70 10.22
N GLY A 85 4.42 4.92 10.20
CA GLY A 85 5.01 6.25 9.97
C GLY A 85 4.65 6.82 8.59
N ALA A 86 4.80 6.01 7.54
CA ALA A 86 4.48 6.42 6.17
C ALA A 86 2.99 6.71 5.98
N ILE A 87 2.11 5.92 6.62
CA ILE A 87 0.67 6.13 6.57
C ILE A 87 0.29 7.48 7.18
N LYS A 88 0.85 7.81 8.34
CA LYS A 88 0.61 9.11 9.00
C LYS A 88 1.07 10.28 8.15
N GLU A 89 2.26 10.18 7.56
CA GLU A 89 2.79 11.20 6.66
C GLU A 89 1.90 11.39 5.42
N GLU A 90 1.45 10.30 4.79
CA GLU A 90 0.58 10.35 3.62
C GLU A 90 -0.79 10.96 3.94
N PHE A 91 -1.40 10.62 5.09
CA PHE A 91 -2.67 11.21 5.51
C PHE A 91 -2.55 12.72 5.75
N ILE A 92 -1.45 13.17 6.38
CA ILE A 92 -1.19 14.61 6.57
C ILE A 92 -1.03 15.28 5.20
N GLY A 93 -0.25 14.68 4.30
CA GLY A 93 -0.03 15.18 2.95
C GLY A 93 -1.32 15.32 2.15
N TYR A 94 -2.21 14.32 2.20
CA TYR A 94 -3.48 14.32 1.49
C TYR A 94 -4.37 15.53 1.81
N TYR A 95 -4.40 15.98 3.07
CA TYR A 95 -5.25 17.11 3.49
C TYR A 95 -4.57 18.49 3.48
N THR A 96 -3.27 18.54 3.19
CA THR A 96 -2.49 19.79 3.19
C THR A 96 -1.99 20.19 1.81
N GLY A 97 -1.96 19.27 0.84
CA GLY A 97 -1.71 19.52 -0.58
C GLY A 97 -2.96 19.97 -1.32
#